data_AF-A0AAJ6B2R8-F1
#
_entry.id   AF-A0AAJ6B2R8-F1
#
_cell.length_a   1.000
_cell.length_b   1.000
_cell.length_c   1.000
_cell.angle_alpha   90.00
_cell.angle_beta   90.00
_cell.angle_gamma   90.00
#
_symmetry.space_group_name_H-M   'P 1'
#
loop_
_entity.id
_entity.type
_entity.pdbx_description
1 polymer ?
#
loop_
_entity_poly.entity_id
_entity_poly.type
_entity_poly.pdbx_seq_one_letter_code
_entity_poly.pdbx_strand_id
1 'polypeptide(L)'
;MKRTKSGAISRAAGAYNENADAIALRMRVFGLSEKDARDQKAATFIGRLCMAGRRNTTDGITEAQYEAATEYLAAYANFQKAVKSPNALRTGSGGGDQGESADYDSRCRRWVQKFEAIQAAVQQEQGFHENRGSNMWAAIDYLLIRDEQHSHMIGDLRLALNAVGHHLGIIQRPKRRIVESAKAA
;
A
#
# COMPACT_ATOMS: atom_id res chain seq x y z
N MET A 1 -1.78 -25.41 -27.32
CA MET A 1 -2.55 -24.51 -26.44
C MET A 1 -2.88 -25.25 -25.15
N LYS A 2 -2.27 -24.90 -24.00
CA LYS A 2 -2.43 -25.65 -22.74
C LYS A 2 -3.71 -25.20 -22.02
N ARG A 3 -4.61 -26.13 -21.71
CA ARG A 3 -5.85 -25.85 -20.96
C ARG A 3 -5.64 -26.10 -19.47
N THR A 4 -6.31 -25.36 -18.61
CA THR A 4 -6.37 -25.61 -17.15
C THR A 4 -7.22 -26.85 -16.86
N LYS A 5 -7.16 -27.38 -15.63
CA LYS A 5 -8.06 -28.48 -15.18
C LYS A 5 -9.55 -28.11 -15.30
N SER A 6 -9.87 -26.82 -15.34
CA SER A 6 -11.23 -26.28 -15.57
C SER A 6 -11.59 -26.08 -17.05
N GLY A 7 -10.74 -26.50 -18.00
CA GLY A 7 -11.00 -26.39 -19.44
C GLY A 7 -10.77 -25.00 -20.05
N ALA A 8 -10.47 -23.98 -19.24
CA ALA A 8 -10.13 -22.65 -19.69
C ALA A 8 -8.75 -22.64 -20.39
N ILE A 9 -8.59 -21.75 -21.38
CA ILE A 9 -7.30 -21.52 -22.03
C ILE A 9 -6.35 -20.93 -20.98
N SER A 10 -5.23 -21.60 -20.73
CA SER A 10 -4.21 -21.08 -19.81
C SER A 10 -3.53 -19.86 -20.45
N ARG A 11 -3.84 -18.67 -19.93
CA ARG A 11 -3.20 -17.40 -20.34
C ARG A 11 -1.75 -17.28 -19.86
N ALA A 12 -1.33 -18.12 -18.91
CA ALA A 12 0.00 -18.07 -18.31
C ALA A 12 1.14 -18.30 -19.34
N ALA A 13 0.88 -19.04 -20.42
CA ALA A 13 1.88 -19.30 -21.45
C ALA A 13 2.11 -18.12 -22.42
N GLY A 14 1.10 -17.27 -22.64
CA GLY A 14 1.21 -16.07 -23.50
C GLY A 14 1.64 -14.82 -22.74
N ALA A 15 1.33 -14.75 -21.45
CA ALA A 15 1.58 -13.59 -20.60
C ALA A 15 3.06 -13.17 -20.53
N TYR A 16 4.01 -14.09 -20.70
CA TYR A 16 5.43 -13.74 -20.73
C TYR A 16 5.78 -12.90 -21.95
N ASN A 17 5.37 -13.34 -23.14
CA ASN A 17 5.65 -12.62 -24.38
C ASN A 17 4.91 -11.28 -24.43
N GLU A 18 3.68 -11.22 -23.89
CA GLU A 18 2.89 -9.99 -23.79
C GLU A 18 3.50 -8.95 -22.85
N ASN A 19 4.31 -9.36 -21.87
CA ASN A 19 4.93 -8.47 -20.88
C ASN A 19 6.46 -8.40 -21.02
N ALA A 20 7.04 -8.96 -22.08
CA ALA A 20 8.49 -9.07 -22.25
C ALA A 20 9.18 -7.70 -22.21
N ASP A 21 8.60 -6.70 -22.88
CA ASP A 21 9.12 -5.33 -22.91
C ASP A 21 9.06 -4.66 -21.53
N ALA A 22 7.97 -4.88 -20.78
CA ALA A 22 7.83 -4.34 -19.43
C ALA A 22 8.83 -4.99 -18.46
N ILE A 23 9.07 -6.30 -18.60
CA ILE A 23 10.07 -7.04 -17.82
C ILE A 23 11.48 -6.49 -18.15
N ALA A 24 11.83 -6.37 -19.43
CA ALA A 24 13.11 -5.84 -19.87
C ALA A 24 13.34 -4.40 -19.41
N LEU A 25 12.29 -3.55 -19.46
CA LEU A 25 12.35 -2.19 -18.97
C LEU A 25 12.63 -2.14 -17.46
N ARG A 26 11.94 -2.96 -16.66
CA ARG A 26 12.17 -3.05 -15.22
C ARG A 26 13.58 -3.53 -14.87
N MET A 27 14.09 -4.51 -15.62
CA MET A 27 15.49 -4.95 -15.47
C MET A 27 16.46 -3.79 -15.75
N ARG A 28 16.26 -3.05 -16.84
CA ARG A 28 17.15 -1.94 -17.25
C ARG A 28 17.07 -0.73 -16.32
N VAL A 29 15.86 -0.30 -15.96
CA VAL A 29 15.63 0.94 -15.20
C VAL A 29 15.85 0.73 -13.71
N PHE A 30 15.49 -0.43 -13.17
CA PHE A 30 15.54 -0.69 -11.72
C PHE A 30 16.62 -1.70 -11.31
N GLY A 31 17.42 -2.20 -12.25
CA GLY A 31 18.49 -3.16 -11.96
C GLY A 31 17.98 -4.49 -11.39
N LEU A 32 16.74 -4.87 -11.71
CA LEU A 32 16.14 -6.10 -11.21
C LEU A 32 16.63 -7.33 -11.98
N SER A 33 16.72 -8.47 -11.28
CA SER A 33 16.87 -9.75 -11.95
C SER A 33 15.63 -10.05 -12.80
N GLU A 34 15.75 -10.89 -13.81
CA GLU A 34 14.60 -11.28 -14.64
C GLU A 34 13.47 -11.91 -13.79
N LYS A 35 13.85 -12.74 -12.81
CA LYS A 35 12.91 -13.36 -11.87
C LYS A 35 12.12 -12.30 -11.09
N ASP A 36 12.80 -11.26 -10.63
CA ASP A 36 12.20 -10.18 -9.85
C ASP A 36 11.39 -9.23 -10.73
N ALA A 37 11.85 -8.93 -11.95
CA ALA A 37 11.13 -8.07 -12.89
C ALA A 37 9.78 -8.67 -13.35
N ARG A 38 9.65 -10.00 -13.28
CA ARG A 38 8.40 -10.75 -13.51
C ARG A 38 7.41 -10.64 -12.35
N ASP A 39 7.86 -10.32 -11.14
CA ASP A 39 6.96 -10.12 -9.99
C ASP A 39 6.07 -8.90 -10.23
N GLN A 40 4.78 -9.01 -9.93
CA GLN A 40 3.83 -7.90 -10.06
C GLN A 40 4.24 -6.72 -9.15
N LYS A 41 4.88 -7.00 -8.01
CA LYS A 41 5.42 -5.97 -7.10
C LYS A 41 6.47 -5.08 -7.78
N ALA A 42 7.17 -5.55 -8.82
CA ALA A 42 8.16 -4.74 -9.51
C ALA A 42 7.56 -3.53 -10.25
N ALA A 43 6.24 -3.55 -10.50
CA ALA A 43 5.53 -2.49 -11.22
C ALA A 43 5.46 -1.17 -10.43
N THR A 44 5.40 -1.23 -9.10
CA THR A 44 5.23 -0.04 -8.24
C THR A 44 6.48 0.21 -7.40
N PHE A 45 6.69 1.44 -6.97
CA PHE A 45 7.79 1.80 -6.09
C PHE A 45 7.70 1.05 -4.75
N ILE A 46 6.51 1.02 -4.14
CA ILE A 46 6.25 0.31 -2.87
C ILE A 46 6.52 -1.19 -2.99
N GLY A 47 6.15 -1.80 -4.12
CA GLY A 47 6.46 -3.20 -4.36
C GLY A 47 7.95 -3.45 -4.51
N ARG A 48 8.69 -2.57 -5.20
CA ARG A 48 10.17 -2.64 -5.25
C ARG A 48 10.81 -2.45 -3.87
N LEU A 49 10.27 -1.57 -3.01
CA LEU A 49 10.73 -1.44 -1.62
C LEU A 49 10.49 -2.72 -0.82
N CYS A 50 9.37 -3.40 -1.01
CA CYS A 50 9.09 -4.69 -0.36
C CYS A 50 10.07 -5.77 -0.82
N MET A 51 10.39 -5.80 -2.12
CA MET A 51 11.39 -6.71 -2.67
C MET A 51 12.80 -6.42 -2.12
N ALA A 52 13.15 -5.15 -1.94
CA ALA A 52 14.39 -4.75 -1.29
C ALA A 52 14.42 -5.19 0.19
N GLY A 53 13.31 -5.05 0.91
CA GLY A 53 13.17 -5.49 2.31
C GLY A 53 13.34 -7.00 2.49
N ARG A 54 12.85 -7.81 1.55
CA ARG A 54 13.08 -9.27 1.53
C ARG A 54 14.55 -9.65 1.38
N ARG A 55 15.36 -8.77 0.79
CA ARG A 55 16.82 -8.93 0.66
C ARG A 55 17.57 -8.36 1.87
N ASN A 56 16.86 -7.98 2.93
CA ASN A 56 17.40 -7.34 4.14
C ASN A 56 18.18 -6.06 3.86
N THR A 57 17.79 -5.28 2.84
CA THR A 57 18.40 -3.96 2.62
C THR A 57 17.83 -2.94 3.60
N THR A 58 18.66 -1.94 3.96
CA THR A 58 18.27 -0.84 4.86
C THR A 58 17.17 0.06 4.30
N ASP A 59 16.94 -0.01 2.98
CA ASP A 59 16.06 0.89 2.24
C ASP A 59 14.71 0.24 1.89
N GLY A 60 14.47 -1.00 2.33
CA GLY A 60 13.24 -1.73 2.03
C GLY A 60 12.08 -1.53 3.02
N ILE A 61 10.92 -2.13 2.73
CA ILE A 61 9.81 -2.24 3.68
C ILE A 61 9.50 -3.71 3.95
N THR A 62 8.89 -4.01 5.09
CA THR A 62 8.48 -5.39 5.42
C THR A 62 7.27 -5.81 4.59
N GLU A 63 6.98 -7.11 4.53
CA GLU A 63 5.78 -7.61 3.87
C GLU A 63 4.49 -7.10 4.55
N ALA A 64 4.49 -7.00 5.88
CA ALA A 64 3.36 -6.46 6.63
C ALA A 64 3.13 -4.97 6.35
N GLN A 65 4.20 -4.18 6.16
CA GLN A 65 4.09 -2.79 5.73
C GLN A 65 3.56 -2.69 4.29
N TYR A 66 3.99 -3.59 3.40
CA TYR A 66 3.45 -3.68 2.04
C TYR A 66 1.96 -4.04 2.02
N GLU A 67 1.52 -4.95 2.88
CA GLU A 67 0.11 -5.29 3.07
C GLU A 67 -0.69 -4.08 3.59
N ALA A 68 -0.18 -3.38 4.61
CA ALA A 68 -0.78 -2.16 5.11
C ALA A 68 -0.89 -1.07 4.02
N ALA A 69 0.11 -0.94 3.16
CA ALA A 69 0.10 -0.04 2.01
C ALA A 69 -0.99 -0.40 0.99
N THR A 70 -1.17 -1.69 0.73
CA THR A 70 -2.19 -2.21 -0.19
C THR A 70 -3.60 -1.96 0.37
N GLU A 71 -3.81 -2.22 1.66
CA GLU A 71 -5.08 -1.92 2.34
C GLU A 71 -5.37 -0.43 2.40
N TYR A 72 -4.34 0.41 2.60
CA TYR A 72 -4.49 1.87 2.52
C TYR A 72 -4.98 2.30 1.14
N LEU A 73 -4.35 1.83 0.06
CA LEU A 73 -4.74 2.16 -1.31
C LEU A 73 -6.17 1.68 -1.63
N ALA A 74 -6.56 0.51 -1.14
CA ALA A 74 -7.92 0.00 -1.28
C ALA A 74 -8.94 0.88 -0.54
N ALA A 75 -8.63 1.27 0.70
CA ALA A 75 -9.47 2.19 1.49
C ALA A 75 -9.58 3.56 0.82
N TYR A 76 -8.47 4.11 0.31
CA TYR A 76 -8.44 5.37 -0.42
C TYR A 76 -9.28 5.33 -1.70
N ALA A 77 -9.17 4.27 -2.50
CA ALA A 77 -9.98 4.11 -3.70
C ALA A 77 -11.49 4.01 -3.38
N ASN A 78 -11.85 3.29 -2.31
CA ASN A 78 -13.24 3.20 -1.86
C ASN A 78 -13.76 4.54 -1.32
N PHE A 79 -12.93 5.29 -0.60
CA PHE A 79 -13.24 6.65 -0.17
C PHE A 79 -13.49 7.57 -1.37
N GLN A 80 -12.60 7.56 -2.37
CA GLN A 80 -12.76 8.36 -3.60
C GLN A 80 -14.09 8.05 -4.30
N LYS A 81 -14.48 6.78 -4.38
CA LYS A 81 -15.79 6.35 -4.91
C LYS A 81 -16.95 6.87 -4.08
N ALA A 82 -16.87 6.76 -2.75
CA ALA A 82 -17.93 7.23 -1.84
C ALA A 82 -18.16 8.75 -1.94
N VAL A 83 -17.09 9.54 -2.07
CA VAL A 83 -17.19 11.01 -2.19
C VAL A 83 -17.41 11.48 -3.63
N LYS A 84 -17.65 10.56 -4.57
CA LYS A 84 -17.85 10.85 -6.00
C LYS A 84 -16.73 11.74 -6.58
N SER A 85 -15.49 11.52 -6.15
CA SER A 85 -14.32 12.29 -6.61
C SER A 85 -14.10 12.09 -8.11
N PRO A 86 -13.65 13.11 -8.87
CA PRO A 86 -13.27 12.92 -10.28
C PRO A 86 -12.26 11.78 -10.50
N ASN A 87 -11.37 11.55 -9.53
CA ASN A 87 -10.37 10.49 -9.57
C ASN A 87 -10.93 9.08 -9.31
N ALA A 88 -12.19 8.96 -8.84
CA ALA A 88 -12.83 7.67 -8.57
C ALA A 88 -12.99 6.80 -9.82
N LEU A 89 -13.02 7.43 -11.00
CA LEU A 89 -13.14 6.76 -12.30
C LEU A 89 -11.82 6.09 -12.74
N ARG A 90 -10.67 6.45 -12.14
CA ARG A 90 -9.34 5.93 -12.53
C ARG A 90 -9.18 4.43 -12.25
N THR A 91 -9.87 3.90 -11.24
CA THR A 91 -9.77 2.50 -10.80
C THR A 91 -11.05 1.69 -11.02
N GLY A 92 -12.10 2.32 -11.54
CA GLY A 92 -13.33 1.62 -11.93
C GLY A 92 -13.22 1.15 -13.36
N SER A 93 -13.30 -0.16 -13.62
CA SER A 93 -13.88 -0.61 -14.89
C SER A 93 -15.21 0.14 -15.05
N GLY A 94 -15.33 0.94 -16.11
CA GLY A 94 -16.51 1.74 -16.40
C GLY A 94 -17.77 0.89 -16.39
N GLY A 95 -18.42 0.83 -15.24
CA GLY A 95 -19.73 0.27 -15.02
C GLY A 95 -20.58 1.43 -14.58
N GLY A 96 -21.35 1.99 -15.51
CA GLY A 96 -22.31 3.03 -15.23
C GLY A 96 -23.31 2.59 -14.16
N ASP A 97 -23.75 3.58 -13.39
CA ASP A 97 -25.01 3.63 -12.65
C ASP A 97 -25.51 2.27 -12.11
N GLN A 98 -24.92 1.81 -11.01
CA GLN A 98 -25.65 0.91 -10.11
C GLN A 98 -26.48 1.82 -9.20
N GLY A 99 -27.77 1.89 -9.49
CA GLY A 99 -28.71 2.82 -8.88
C GLY A 99 -28.57 2.94 -7.36
N GLU A 100 -28.87 4.15 -6.88
CA GLU A 100 -28.86 4.58 -5.48
C GLU A 100 -29.81 3.70 -4.63
N SER A 101 -29.34 2.52 -4.25
CA SER A 101 -30.00 1.66 -3.26
C SER A 101 -29.58 2.10 -1.86
N ALA A 102 -30.48 1.95 -0.88
CA ALA A 102 -30.15 2.25 0.52
C ALA A 102 -28.91 1.48 1.05
N ASP A 103 -28.61 0.32 0.46
CA ASP A 103 -27.39 -0.44 0.77
C ASP A 103 -26.11 0.27 0.29
N TYR A 104 -26.16 0.95 -0.86
CA TYR A 104 -25.04 1.73 -1.41
C TYR A 104 -24.65 2.89 -0.49
N ASP A 105 -25.62 3.66 0.01
CA ASP A 105 -25.37 4.78 0.92
C ASP A 105 -24.75 4.31 2.24
N SER A 106 -25.26 3.22 2.80
CA SER A 106 -24.70 2.63 4.02
C SER A 106 -23.25 2.17 3.83
N ARG A 107 -22.93 1.66 2.63
CA ARG A 107 -21.59 1.21 2.25
C ARG A 107 -20.64 2.39 2.06
N CYS A 108 -21.09 3.45 1.41
CA CYS A 108 -20.33 4.70 1.24
C CYS A 108 -19.96 5.30 2.60
N ARG A 109 -20.92 5.39 3.53
CA ARG A 109 -20.66 5.86 4.91
C ARG A 109 -19.61 5.03 5.61
N ARG A 110 -19.67 3.69 5.50
CA ARG A 110 -18.66 2.79 6.07
C ARG A 110 -17.27 2.98 5.45
N TRP A 111 -17.18 3.20 4.14
CA TRP A 111 -15.91 3.45 3.46
C TRP A 111 -15.28 4.77 3.90
N VAL A 112 -16.08 5.83 4.05
CA VAL A 112 -15.63 7.11 4.58
C VAL A 112 -15.12 6.96 6.01
N GLN A 113 -15.90 6.36 6.90
CA GLN A 113 -15.50 6.13 8.30
C GLN A 113 -14.23 5.29 8.42
N LYS A 114 -14.07 4.22 7.61
CA LYS A 114 -12.84 3.40 7.60
C LYS A 114 -11.63 4.25 7.21
N PHE A 115 -11.75 5.07 6.17
CA PHE A 115 -10.65 5.89 5.70
C PHE A 115 -10.29 7.00 6.70
N GLU A 116 -11.29 7.68 7.27
CA GLU A 116 -11.09 8.69 8.32
C GLU A 116 -10.41 8.10 9.56
N ALA A 117 -10.76 6.87 9.96
CA ALA A 117 -10.11 6.19 11.08
C ALA A 117 -8.63 5.88 10.79
N ILE A 118 -8.31 5.45 9.57
CA ILE A 118 -6.92 5.26 9.11
C ILE A 118 -6.17 6.60 9.14
N GLN A 119 -6.78 7.67 8.64
CA GLN A 119 -6.18 9.01 8.64
C GLN A 119 -5.92 9.51 10.06
N ALA A 120 -6.86 9.29 10.98
CA ALA A 120 -6.70 9.63 12.39
C ALA A 120 -5.56 8.85 13.04
N ALA A 121 -5.38 7.57 12.70
CA ALA A 121 -4.27 6.76 13.22
C ALA A 121 -2.90 7.30 12.76
N VAL A 122 -2.77 7.68 11.48
CA VAL A 122 -1.55 8.32 10.96
C VAL A 122 -1.31 9.66 11.64
N GLN A 123 -2.34 10.48 11.80
CA GLN A 123 -2.24 11.78 12.45
C GLN A 123 -1.80 11.67 13.92
N GLN A 124 -2.31 10.68 14.65
CA GLN A 124 -1.89 10.40 16.03
C GLN A 124 -0.41 10.00 16.09
N GLU A 125 0.04 9.14 15.17
CA GLU A 125 1.45 8.70 15.14
C GLU A 125 2.41 9.84 14.74
N GLN A 126 1.99 10.75 13.85
CA GLN A 126 2.75 11.96 13.54
C GLN A 126 2.78 12.97 14.72
N GLY A 127 1.76 12.94 15.57
CA GLY A 127 1.67 13.79 16.76
C GLY A 127 2.67 13.44 17.88
N PHE A 128 3.24 12.24 17.88
CA PHE A 128 4.24 11.85 18.87
C PHE A 128 5.50 12.72 18.77
N HIS A 129 6.04 13.10 19.94
CA HIS A 129 7.19 13.99 20.02
C HIS A 129 8.41 13.44 19.28
N GLU A 130 8.61 12.13 19.34
CA GLU A 130 9.68 11.40 18.67
C GLU A 130 9.59 11.47 17.14
N ASN A 131 8.40 11.73 16.60
CA ASN A 131 8.12 11.73 15.16
C ASN A 131 7.90 13.14 14.58
N ARG A 132 8.09 14.21 15.36
CA ARG A 132 7.79 15.60 14.92
C ARG A 132 8.62 16.11 13.73
N GLY A 133 9.74 15.46 13.43
CA GLY A 133 10.57 15.77 12.25
C GLY A 133 10.15 15.01 10.97
N SER A 134 9.27 14.03 11.09
CA SER A 134 8.80 13.20 9.98
C SER A 134 7.56 13.77 9.31
N ASN A 135 7.49 13.67 7.99
CA ASN A 135 6.32 14.07 7.22
C ASN A 135 5.61 12.84 6.63
N MET A 136 4.87 12.13 7.50
CA MET A 136 4.16 10.90 7.13
C MET A 136 3.11 11.15 6.03
N TRP A 137 2.43 12.30 6.08
CA TRP A 137 1.46 12.71 5.07
C TRP A 137 2.08 12.89 3.69
N ALA A 138 3.21 13.60 3.60
CA ALA A 138 3.93 13.74 2.33
C ALA A 138 4.43 12.39 1.83
N ALA A 139 4.94 11.53 2.72
CA ALA A 139 5.41 10.21 2.35
C ALA A 139 4.28 9.33 1.77
N ILE A 140 3.09 9.34 2.36
CA ILE A 140 1.92 8.64 1.81
C ILE A 140 1.53 9.22 0.44
N ASP A 141 1.40 10.54 0.31
CA ASP A 141 0.95 11.14 -0.94
C ASP A 141 1.93 10.85 -2.10
N TYR A 142 3.21 11.21 -1.92
CA TYR A 142 4.19 11.07 -2.99
C TYR A 142 4.53 9.60 -3.29
N LEU A 143 4.86 8.78 -2.27
CA LEU A 143 5.41 7.45 -2.52
C LEU A 143 4.30 6.41 -2.75
N LEU A 144 3.14 6.55 -2.10
CA LEU A 144 2.07 5.55 -2.16
C LEU A 144 0.98 5.93 -3.16
N ILE A 145 0.44 7.14 -3.10
CA ILE A 145 -0.70 7.55 -3.96
C ILE A 145 -0.23 7.91 -5.38
N ARG A 146 0.90 8.62 -5.50
CA ARG A 146 1.47 9.08 -6.77
C ARG A 146 2.53 8.15 -7.35
N ASP A 147 2.98 7.16 -6.58
CA ASP A 147 4.04 6.19 -6.96
C ASP A 147 5.38 6.87 -7.36
N GLU A 148 5.69 8.01 -6.75
CA GLU A 148 6.93 8.76 -6.98
C GLU A 148 8.08 8.24 -6.11
N GLN A 149 9.31 8.29 -6.66
CA GLN A 149 10.49 7.74 -6.00
C GLN A 149 11.25 8.82 -5.23
N HIS A 150 11.00 8.90 -3.92
CA HIS A 150 11.69 9.83 -3.03
C HIS A 150 12.39 9.08 -1.90
N SER A 151 13.64 8.67 -2.13
CA SER A 151 14.38 7.80 -1.20
C SER A 151 14.52 8.38 0.21
N HIS A 152 14.58 9.70 0.33
CA HIS A 152 14.71 10.39 1.62
C HIS A 152 13.44 10.29 2.49
N MET A 153 12.28 9.99 1.91
CA MET A 153 10.99 9.86 2.62
C MET A 153 10.65 8.40 2.99
N ILE A 154 11.51 7.42 2.68
CA ILE A 154 11.24 6.01 2.97
C ILE A 154 11.10 5.76 4.49
N GLY A 155 11.88 6.47 5.32
CA GLY A 155 11.77 6.39 6.78
C GLY A 155 10.38 6.83 7.27
N ASP A 156 9.91 7.97 6.80
CA ASP A 156 8.60 8.53 7.13
C ASP A 156 7.46 7.62 6.66
N LEU A 157 7.62 7.03 5.46
CA LEU A 157 6.68 6.05 4.93
C LEU A 157 6.58 4.82 5.85
N ARG A 158 7.69 4.29 6.37
CA ARG A 158 7.65 3.14 7.30
C ARG A 158 6.87 3.44 8.56
N LEU A 159 7.05 4.64 9.14
CA LEU A 159 6.30 5.07 10.31
C LEU A 159 4.80 5.17 9.99
N ALA A 160 4.46 5.77 8.85
CA ALA A 160 3.09 5.86 8.37
C ALA A 160 2.45 4.48 8.17
N LEU A 161 3.15 3.55 7.51
CA LEU A 161 2.66 2.19 7.25
C LEU A 161 2.55 1.37 8.55
N ASN A 162 3.42 1.60 9.54
CA ASN A 162 3.26 1.02 10.86
C ASN A 162 1.99 1.54 11.55
N ALA A 163 1.69 2.84 11.46
CA ALA A 163 0.47 3.44 12.00
C ALA A 163 -0.78 2.78 11.40
N VAL A 164 -0.82 2.67 10.07
CA VAL A 164 -1.90 2.01 9.32
C VAL A 164 -2.00 0.54 9.72
N GLY A 165 -0.88 -0.18 9.73
CA GLY A 165 -0.83 -1.60 10.05
C GLY A 165 -1.27 -1.89 11.49
N HIS A 166 -0.93 -1.05 12.47
CA HIS A 166 -1.41 -1.16 13.84
C HIS A 166 -2.93 -0.97 13.92
N HIS A 167 -3.45 0.04 13.22
CA HIS A 167 -4.89 0.33 13.21
C HIS A 167 -5.69 -0.81 12.59
N LEU A 168 -5.17 -1.41 11.51
CA LEU A 168 -5.82 -2.50 10.79
C LEU A 168 -5.55 -3.89 11.40
N GLY A 169 -4.70 -3.99 12.43
CA GLY A 169 -4.32 -5.26 13.06
C GLY A 169 -3.37 -6.13 12.22
N ILE A 170 -2.77 -5.59 11.17
CA ILE A 170 -1.78 -6.26 10.31
C ILE A 170 -0.42 -6.33 11.03
N ILE A 171 -0.06 -5.25 11.72
CA ILE A 171 1.18 -5.12 12.47
C ILE A 171 0.83 -5.09 13.95
N GLN A 172 1.54 -5.87 14.77
CA GLN A 172 1.34 -5.82 16.22
C GLN A 172 2.03 -4.59 16.80
N ARG A 173 1.28 -3.80 17.57
CA ARG A 173 1.87 -2.67 18.30
C ARG A 173 2.78 -3.21 19.41
N PRO A 174 4.04 -2.78 19.49
CA PRO A 174 4.92 -3.20 20.56
C PRO A 174 4.31 -2.79 21.92
N LYS A 175 4.25 -3.73 22.86
CA LYS A 175 3.84 -3.43 24.23
C LYS A 175 4.86 -2.45 24.81
N ARG A 176 4.43 -1.23 25.17
CA ARG A 176 5.29 -0.30 25.91
C ARG A 176 5.68 -0.97 27.22
N ARG A 177 6.96 -1.30 27.39
CA ARG A 177 7.49 -1.64 28.72
C ARG A 177 7.39 -0.37 29.55
N ILE A 178 6.50 -0.38 30.54
CA ILE A 178 6.52 0.63 31.59
C ILE A 178 7.83 0.38 32.34
N VAL A 179 8.81 1.25 32.16
CA VAL A 179 10.00 1.24 33.01
C VAL A 179 9.50 1.79 34.34
N GLU A 180 9.22 0.90 35.30
CA GLU A 180 9.00 1.31 36.68
C GLU A 180 10.27 2.02 37.12
N SER A 181 10.19 3.34 37.27
CA SER A 181 11.24 4.14 37.87
C SER A 181 11.45 3.59 39.27
N ALA A 182 12.57 2.89 39.49
CA ALA A 182 12.98 2.43 40.80
C ALA A 182 12.87 3.60 41.78
N LYS A 183 12.07 3.41 42.83
CA LYS A 183 11.99 4.32 43.98
C LYS A 183 13.43 4.63 44.42
N ALA A 184 13.82 5.89 44.31
CA ALA A 184 15.01 6.41 44.96
C ALA A 184 14.86 6.15 46.47
N ALA A 185 15.78 5.35 47.00
CA ALA A 185 16.00 5.16 48.44
C ALA A 185 17.12 6.10 48.88
#